data_AF-A0A4Y8JPZ9-F1
#
_entry.id   AF-A0A4Y8JPZ9-F1
#
_cell.length_a   1.000
_cell.length_b   1.000
_cell.length_c   1.000
_cell.angle_alpha   90.00
_cell.angle_beta   90.00
_cell.angle_gamma   90.00
#
_symmetry.space_group_name_H-M   'P 1'
#
loop_
_entity.id
_entity.type
_entity.pdbx_description
1 polymer ?
#
loop_
_entity_poly.entity_id
_entity_poly.type
_entity_poly.pdbx_seq_one_letter_code
_entity_poly.pdbx_strand_id
1 'polypeptide(L)'
;MRVQLDISELPERVSKYQRYSPNERLAILARWDALLEHGQRSAFCRELGIRPSTVNVWDKQRREGLLIVSDARKNKYVMSKKERTDYRRLQDENERLKAQLDQSEAAVEVLGKASELLAALAKSSQIKAPSLPEQVSIPPAFQSRRRDE
;
A
#
# COMPACT_ATOMS: atom_id res chain seq x y z
N MET A 1 11.74 -18.80 -23.90
CA MET A 1 12.35 -18.65 -25.24
C MET A 1 13.16 -17.37 -25.26
N ARG A 2 14.47 -17.45 -25.47
CA ARG A 2 15.34 -16.27 -25.62
C ARG A 2 15.32 -15.94 -27.11
N VAL A 3 14.61 -14.88 -27.51
CA VAL A 3 14.64 -14.42 -28.89
C VAL A 3 16.01 -13.78 -29.13
N GLN A 4 16.93 -14.55 -29.70
CA GLN A 4 18.16 -14.00 -30.28
C GLN A 4 17.75 -13.42 -31.63
N LEU A 5 17.42 -12.12 -31.65
CA LEU A 5 17.33 -11.37 -32.90
C LEU A 5 18.76 -11.27 -33.45
N ASP A 6 19.04 -12.02 -34.51
CA ASP A 6 20.28 -11.88 -35.27
C ASP A 6 20.27 -10.52 -35.98
N ILE A 7 21.44 -9.89 -36.12
CA ILE A 7 21.56 -8.53 -36.68
C ILE A 7 20.98 -8.41 -38.09
N SER A 8 21.01 -9.49 -38.86
CA SER A 8 20.42 -9.56 -40.20
C SER A 8 18.91 -9.34 -40.21
N GLU A 9 18.25 -9.49 -39.05
CA GLU A 9 16.81 -9.26 -38.86
C GLU A 9 16.52 -7.90 -38.20
N LEU A 10 17.54 -7.07 -37.91
CA LEU A 10 17.28 -5.72 -37.43
C LEU A 10 16.56 -4.96 -38.54
N PRO A 11 15.37 -4.39 -38.28
CA PRO A 11 14.64 -3.64 -39.29
C PRO A 11 15.52 -2.49 -39.76
N GLU A 12 15.64 -2.33 -41.08
CA GLU A 12 16.27 -1.15 -41.66
C GLU A 12 15.62 0.10 -41.07
N ARG A 13 16.44 1.00 -40.55
CA ARG A 13 15.92 2.21 -39.92
C ARG A 13 15.21 3.04 -40.98
N VAL A 14 13.92 3.26 -40.79
CA VAL A 14 13.09 4.13 -41.66
C VAL A 14 13.58 5.59 -41.58
N SER A 15 14.27 5.98 -40.50
CA SER A 15 14.86 7.31 -40.34
C SER A 15 16.11 7.30 -39.45
N LYS A 16 17.04 8.23 -39.71
CA LYS A 16 18.20 8.49 -38.84
C LYS A 16 17.83 8.86 -37.39
N TYR A 17 16.62 9.39 -37.18
CA TYR A 17 16.10 9.77 -35.87
C TYR A 17 15.29 8.67 -35.18
N GLN A 18 15.05 7.54 -35.86
CA GLN A 18 14.33 6.42 -35.26
C GLN A 18 15.15 5.84 -34.11
N ARG A 19 14.54 5.78 -32.93
CA ARG A 19 15.17 5.22 -31.74
C ARG A 19 15.07 3.70 -31.78
N TYR A 20 16.14 3.02 -31.40
CA TYR A 20 16.10 1.58 -31.21
C TYR A 20 15.14 1.18 -30.10
N SER A 21 14.37 0.13 -30.36
CA SER A 21 13.58 -0.59 -29.36
C SER A 21 14.48 -1.27 -28.33
N PRO A 22 13.97 -1.61 -27.12
CA PRO A 22 14.76 -2.34 -26.12
C PRO A 22 15.33 -3.66 -26.65
N ASN A 23 14.57 -4.39 -27.48
CA ASN A 23 15.00 -5.66 -28.05
C ASN A 23 16.13 -5.47 -29.07
N GLU A 24 16.02 -4.45 -29.92
CA GLU A 24 17.09 -4.09 -30.88
C GLU A 24 18.37 -3.70 -30.16
N ARG A 25 18.29 -2.93 -29.06
CA ARG A 25 19.47 -2.58 -28.25
C ARG A 25 20.14 -3.81 -27.64
N LEU A 26 19.36 -4.78 -27.18
CA LEU A 26 19.88 -6.03 -26.64
C LEU A 26 20.57 -6.89 -27.70
N ALA A 27 20.00 -6.97 -28.91
CA ALA A 27 20.63 -7.64 -30.06
C ALA A 27 21.96 -6.97 -30.46
N ILE A 28 21.98 -5.64 -30.52
CA ILE A 28 23.20 -4.86 -30.80
C ILE A 28 24.27 -5.11 -29.73
N LEU A 29 23.89 -5.15 -28.45
CA LEU A 29 24.82 -5.46 -27.35
C LEU A 29 25.38 -6.88 -27.45
N ALA A 30 24.55 -7.87 -27.79
CA ALA A 30 25.01 -9.25 -27.93
C ALA A 30 26.10 -9.39 -29.01
N ARG A 31 25.97 -8.68 -30.14
CA ARG A 31 27.03 -8.63 -31.14
C ARG A 31 28.23 -7.83 -30.70
N TRP A 32 28.00 -6.67 -30.09
CA TRP A 32 29.08 -5.83 -29.57
C TRP A 32 30.03 -6.62 -28.67
N ASP A 33 29.46 -7.49 -27.83
CA ASP A 33 30.19 -8.40 -26.93
C ASP A 33 30.95 -9.49 -27.71
N ALA A 34 30.43 -9.95 -28.85
CA ALA A 34 31.07 -10.94 -29.71
C ALA A 34 32.22 -10.38 -30.58
N LEU A 35 32.29 -9.07 -30.79
CA LEU A 35 33.39 -8.42 -31.51
C LEU A 35 34.62 -8.31 -30.60
N LEU A 36 35.67 -9.07 -30.93
CA LEU A 36 36.90 -9.17 -30.12
C LEU A 36 38.10 -8.44 -30.75
N GLU A 37 38.15 -8.32 -32.08
CA GLU A 37 39.28 -7.70 -32.79
C GLU A 37 39.33 -6.18 -32.63
N HIS A 38 40.55 -5.65 -32.66
CA HIS A 38 40.78 -4.22 -32.59
C HIS A 38 40.13 -3.49 -33.78
N GLY A 39 39.35 -2.45 -33.48
CA GLY A 39 38.70 -1.60 -34.50
C GLY A 39 37.35 -2.10 -35.02
N GLN A 40 37.00 -3.38 -34.85
CA GLN A 40 35.70 -3.91 -35.30
C GLN A 40 34.52 -3.22 -34.61
N ARG A 41 34.64 -2.97 -33.30
CA ARG A 41 33.63 -2.22 -32.53
C ARG A 41 33.39 -0.83 -33.09
N SER A 42 34.47 -0.12 -33.46
CA SER A 42 34.38 1.22 -34.05
C SER A 42 33.76 1.20 -35.45
N ALA A 43 34.08 0.20 -36.26
CA ALA A 43 33.48 0.00 -37.59
C ALA A 43 31.96 -0.29 -37.48
N PHE A 44 31.59 -1.23 -36.61
CA PHE A 44 30.20 -1.59 -36.32
C PHE A 44 29.36 -0.40 -35.82
N CYS A 45 29.93 0.44 -34.95
CA CYS A 45 29.28 1.68 -34.53
C CYS A 45 29.02 2.65 -35.69
N ARG A 46 29.94 2.74 -36.66
CA ARG A 46 29.79 3.61 -37.84
C ARG A 46 28.71 3.10 -38.79
N GLU A 47 28.65 1.79 -39.02
CA GLU A 47 27.60 1.15 -39.83
C GLU A 47 26.21 1.41 -39.25
N LEU A 48 26.07 1.30 -37.93
CA LEU A 48 24.82 1.59 -37.24
C LEU A 48 24.59 3.09 -36.99
N GLY A 49 25.55 3.97 -37.32
CA GLY A 49 25.45 5.40 -37.04
C GLY A 49 25.28 5.74 -35.54
N ILE A 50 25.84 4.92 -34.65
CA ILE A 50 25.82 5.13 -33.19
C ILE A 50 27.22 5.44 -32.67
N ARG A 51 27.30 6.23 -31.59
CA ARG A 51 28.58 6.45 -30.90
C ARG A 51 28.87 5.28 -29.96
N PRO A 52 30.14 4.85 -29.81
CA PRO A 52 30.52 3.82 -28.84
C PRO A 52 30.09 4.14 -27.39
N SER A 53 30.07 5.44 -27.03
CA SER A 53 29.57 5.88 -25.73
C SER A 53 28.10 5.51 -25.49
N THR A 54 27.27 5.52 -26.53
CA THR A 54 25.87 5.11 -26.45
C THR A 54 25.73 3.62 -26.14
N VAL A 55 26.61 2.79 -26.72
CA VAL A 55 26.62 1.34 -26.45
C VAL A 55 27.02 1.06 -25.00
N ASN A 56 28.01 1.77 -24.48
CA ASN A 56 28.40 1.67 -23.06
C ASN A 56 27.25 2.06 -22.12
N VAL A 57 26.46 3.07 -22.48
CA VAL A 57 25.25 3.45 -21.70
C VAL A 57 24.23 2.32 -21.71
N TRP A 58 23.99 1.68 -22.86
CA TRP A 58 23.07 0.54 -22.93
C TRP A 58 23.58 -0.67 -22.16
N ASP A 59 24.88 -0.92 -22.17
CA ASP A 59 25.48 -2.00 -21.38
C ASP A 59 25.33 -1.74 -19.87
N LYS A 60 25.49 -0.49 -19.42
CA LYS A 60 25.17 -0.10 -18.04
C LYS A 60 23.69 -0.34 -17.71
N GLN A 61 22.78 0.07 -18.60
CA GLN A 61 21.33 -0.16 -18.42
C GLN A 61 20.97 -1.65 -18.38
N ARG A 62 21.68 -2.49 -19.15
CA ARG A 62 21.56 -3.96 -19.10
C ARG A 62 21.99 -4.49 -17.73
N ARG A 63 23.14 -4.05 -17.24
CA ARG A 63 23.67 -4.46 -15.92
C ARG A 63 22.78 -4.02 -14.76
N GLU A 64 22.15 -2.86 -14.87
CA GLU A 64 21.18 -2.33 -13.89
C GLU A 64 19.78 -2.96 -14.01
N GLY A 65 19.56 -3.88 -14.96
CA GLY A 65 18.25 -4.51 -15.19
C GLY A 65 17.19 -3.57 -15.76
N LEU A 66 17.58 -2.37 -16.22
CA LEU A 66 16.68 -1.39 -16.83
C LEU A 66 16.36 -1.73 -18.30
N LEU A 67 17.25 -2.47 -18.95
CA LEU A 67 17.08 -2.91 -20.34
C LEU A 67 16.46 -4.32 -20.36
N ILE A 68 15.13 -4.38 -20.34
CA ILE A 68 14.36 -5.63 -20.33
C ILE A 68 13.85 -5.92 -21.74
N VAL A 69 13.83 -7.20 -22.13
CA VAL A 69 13.14 -7.67 -23.34
C VAL A 69 11.68 -7.25 -23.23
N SER A 70 11.26 -6.35 -24.11
CA SER A 70 9.87 -5.93 -24.18
C SER A 70 9.22 -6.74 -25.29
N ASP A 71 8.33 -7.66 -24.91
CA ASP A 71 7.25 -8.02 -25.82
C ASP A 71 6.54 -6.71 -26.18
N ALA A 72 6.40 -6.44 -27.47
CA ALA A 72 6.04 -5.14 -28.00
C ALA A 72 4.84 -4.52 -27.27
N ARG A 73 4.94 -3.21 -26.99
CA ARG A 73 3.89 -2.34 -26.40
C ARG A 73 3.54 -2.57 -24.92
N LYS A 74 4.53 -2.58 -24.02
CA LYS A 74 4.26 -2.06 -22.67
C LYS A 74 4.24 -0.54 -22.74
N ASN A 75 3.10 0.02 -23.16
CA ASN A 75 2.77 1.41 -22.82
C ASN A 75 3.04 1.53 -21.32
N LYS A 76 3.96 2.41 -20.92
CA LYS A 76 4.04 2.80 -19.51
C LYS A 76 2.63 3.21 -19.14
N TYR A 77 1.99 2.47 -18.24
CA TYR A 77 0.63 2.80 -17.85
C TYR A 77 0.66 4.19 -17.24
N VAL A 78 0.13 5.16 -17.97
CA VAL A 78 -0.04 6.52 -17.49
C VAL A 78 -1.49 6.62 -17.10
N MET A 79 -1.76 6.83 -15.80
CA MET A 79 -3.14 7.01 -15.33
C MET A 79 -3.83 8.08 -16.16
N SER A 80 -4.98 7.72 -16.72
CA SER A 80 -5.90 8.60 -17.42
C SER A 80 -6.39 9.72 -16.50
N LYS A 81 -6.85 10.83 -17.08
CA LYS A 81 -7.39 11.96 -16.31
C LYS A 81 -8.54 11.51 -15.39
N LYS A 82 -9.38 10.59 -15.86
CA LYS A 82 -10.49 10.02 -15.08
C LYS A 82 -9.99 9.19 -13.89
N GLU A 83 -9.01 8.33 -14.11
CA GLU A 83 -8.43 7.51 -13.04
C GLU A 83 -7.76 8.38 -11.97
N ARG A 84 -7.15 9.51 -12.35
CA ARG A 84 -6.59 10.48 -11.40
C ARG A 84 -7.65 11.20 -10.59
N THR A 85 -8.79 11.56 -11.19
CA THR A 85 -9.90 12.20 -10.46
C THR A 85 -10.54 11.22 -9.50
N ASP A 86 -10.74 9.98 -9.93
CA ASP A 86 -11.33 8.92 -9.11
C ASP A 86 -10.40 8.59 -7.92
N TYR A 87 -9.08 8.52 -8.16
CA TYR A 87 -8.09 8.33 -7.10
C TYR A 87 -8.14 9.42 -6.04
N ARG A 88 -8.20 10.70 -6.45
CA ARG A 88 -8.31 11.82 -5.49
C ARG A 88 -9.61 11.76 -4.70
N ARG A 89 -10.73 11.47 -5.37
CA ARG A 89 -12.02 11.32 -4.70
C ARG A 89 -11.98 10.21 -3.65
N LEU A 90 -11.44 9.06 -4.01
CA LEU A 90 -11.27 7.92 -3.10
C LEU A 90 -10.38 8.28 -1.91
N GLN A 91 -9.35 9.09 -2.13
CA GLN A 91 -8.48 9.57 -1.08
C GLN A 91 -9.21 10.50 -0.11
N ASP A 92 -9.97 11.47 -0.62
CA ASP A 92 -10.80 12.37 0.18
C ASP A 92 -11.86 11.60 0.99
N GLU A 93 -12.50 10.60 0.38
CA GLU A 93 -13.46 9.72 1.06
C GLU A 93 -12.77 8.90 2.16
N ASN A 94 -11.56 8.40 1.92
CA ASN A 94 -10.80 7.66 2.92
C ASN A 94 -10.44 8.52 4.14
N GLU A 95 -10.02 9.77 3.91
CA GLU A 95 -9.70 10.73 4.98
C GLU A 95 -10.95 11.07 5.81
N ARG A 96 -12.10 11.29 5.16
CA ARG A 96 -13.37 11.52 5.86
C ARG A 96 -13.80 10.32 6.70
N LEU A 97 -13.69 9.11 6.15
CA LEU A 97 -14.05 7.89 6.87
C LEU A 97 -13.15 7.66 8.08
N LYS A 98 -11.85 7.95 7.97
CA LYS A 98 -10.93 7.91 9.11
C LYS A 98 -11.31 8.90 10.20
N ALA A 99 -11.63 10.14 9.84
CA ALA A 99 -12.09 11.13 10.82
C ALA A 99 -13.39 10.72 11.55
N GLN A 100 -14.33 10.06 10.85
CA GLN A 100 -15.53 9.51 11.47
C GLN A 100 -15.22 8.36 12.41
N LEU A 101 -14.26 7.52 12.04
CA LEU A 101 -13.80 6.41 12.87
C LEU A 101 -13.20 6.95 14.18
N ASP A 102 -12.27 7.91 14.08
CA ASP A 102 -11.67 8.58 15.24
C ASP A 102 -12.73 9.22 16.15
N GLN A 103 -13.76 9.87 15.57
CA GLN A 103 -14.86 10.46 16.33
C GLN A 103 -15.67 9.39 17.09
N SER A 104 -15.95 8.25 16.44
CA SER A 104 -16.70 7.17 17.07
C SER A 104 -15.91 6.46 18.16
N GLU A 105 -14.60 6.28 17.98
CA GLU A 105 -13.71 5.75 19.01
C GLU A 105 -13.66 6.67 20.23
N ALA A 106 -13.56 7.99 20.03
CA ALA A 106 -13.61 8.96 21.12
C ALA A 106 -14.96 8.92 21.87
N ALA A 107 -16.07 8.73 21.16
CA ALA A 107 -17.39 8.59 21.79
C ALA A 107 -17.48 7.34 22.67
N VAL A 108 -16.94 6.21 22.19
CA VAL A 108 -16.86 4.96 22.97
C VAL A 108 -16.01 5.16 24.23
N GLU A 109 -14.88 5.86 24.13
CA GLU A 109 -14.01 6.12 25.28
C GLU A 109 -14.72 6.97 26.35
N VAL A 110 -15.43 8.03 25.95
CA VAL A 110 -16.19 8.88 26.87
C VAL A 110 -17.30 8.09 27.57
N LEU A 111 -18.03 7.24 26.82
CA LEU A 111 -19.06 6.36 27.39
C LEU A 111 -18.47 5.35 28.37
N GLY A 112 -17.30 4.79 28.07
CA GLY A 112 -16.54 3.92 28.98
C GLY A 112 -16.23 4.63 30.30
N LYS A 113 -15.63 5.82 30.24
CA LYS A 113 -15.33 6.66 31.43
C LYS A 113 -16.59 7.00 32.24
N ALA A 114 -17.69 7.35 31.57
CA ALA A 114 -18.95 7.64 32.26
C ALA A 114 -19.50 6.40 32.99
N SER A 115 -19.39 5.21 32.37
CA SER A 115 -19.83 3.95 33.00
C SER A 115 -18.99 3.60 34.23
N GLU A 116 -17.67 3.84 34.20
CA GLU A 116 -16.78 3.65 35.34
C GLU A 116 -17.12 4.60 36.50
N LEU A 117 -17.40 5.87 36.20
CA LEU A 117 -17.83 6.84 37.21
C LEU A 117 -19.14 6.40 37.89
N LEU A 118 -20.13 5.95 37.11
CA LEU A 118 -21.38 5.43 37.66
C LEU A 118 -21.13 4.19 38.54
N ALA A 119 -20.26 3.28 38.12
CA ALA A 119 -19.88 2.13 38.92
C ALA A 119 -19.17 2.53 40.24
N ALA A 120 -18.32 3.56 40.23
CA ALA A 120 -17.65 4.07 41.42
C ALA A 120 -18.65 4.71 42.41
N LEU A 121 -19.60 5.51 41.90
CA LEU A 121 -20.67 6.10 42.70
C LEU A 121 -21.54 5.02 43.35
N ALA A 122 -21.94 3.99 42.59
CA ALA A 122 -22.71 2.86 43.11
C ALA A 122 -21.96 2.09 44.21
N LYS A 123 -20.65 1.91 44.09
CA LYS A 123 -19.83 1.30 45.15
C LYS A 123 -19.76 2.18 46.40
N SER A 124 -19.68 3.51 46.23
CA SER A 124 -19.65 4.45 47.36
C SER A 124 -20.99 4.55 48.11
N SER A 125 -22.12 4.36 47.42
CA SER A 125 -23.45 4.36 48.06
C SER A 125 -23.73 3.07 48.83
N GLN A 126 -23.01 1.99 48.54
CA GLN A 126 -23.06 0.72 49.28
C GLN A 126 -22.21 0.73 50.56
N ILE A 127 -21.67 1.89 50.98
CA ILE A 127 -21.07 2.07 52.30
C ILE A 127 -22.20 1.96 53.35
N LYS A 128 -22.39 0.71 53.78
CA LYS A 128 -23.13 0.18 54.93
C LYS A 128 -23.79 1.27 55.80
N ALA A 129 -25.11 1.43 55.63
CA ALA A 129 -25.93 1.94 56.72
C ALA A 129 -25.65 1.08 57.96
N PRO A 130 -25.32 1.68 59.13
CA PRO A 130 -25.10 0.91 60.34
C PRO A 130 -26.32 0.01 60.54
N SER A 131 -26.08 -1.29 60.71
CA SER A 131 -27.13 -2.27 60.98
C SER A 131 -27.98 -1.72 62.12
N LEU A 132 -29.22 -1.33 61.80
CA LEU A 132 -30.21 -0.97 62.80
C LEU A 132 -30.23 -2.13 63.81
N PRO A 133 -30.20 -1.82 65.12
CA PRO A 133 -30.17 -2.86 66.14
C PRO A 133 -31.32 -3.83 65.87
N GLU A 134 -31.01 -5.13 65.94
CA GLU A 134 -31.96 -6.23 65.76
C GLU A 134 -33.29 -5.85 66.41
N GLN A 135 -34.37 -5.88 65.62
CA GLN A 135 -35.71 -5.75 66.16
C GLN A 135 -35.86 -6.80 67.25
N VAL A 136 -35.81 -6.35 68.51
CA VAL A 136 -36.11 -7.19 69.66
C VAL A 136 -37.56 -7.62 69.46
N SER A 137 -37.76 -8.90 69.19
CA SER A 137 -39.07 -9.52 69.10
C SER A 137 -39.88 -9.09 70.33
N ILE A 138 -40.98 -8.38 70.11
CA ILE A 138 -41.83 -7.88 71.19
C ILE A 138 -42.22 -9.08 72.07
N PRO A 139 -41.97 -9.03 73.39
CA PRO A 139 -42.27 -10.14 74.28
C PRO A 139 -43.75 -10.56 74.16
N PRO A 140 -44.07 -11.86 74.27
CA PRO A 140 -45.41 -12.41 74.03
C PRO A 140 -46.49 -11.83 74.94
N ALA A 141 -46.12 -11.11 76.01
CA ALA A 141 -47.05 -10.37 76.87
C ALA A 141 -47.76 -9.19 76.18
N PHE A 142 -47.22 -8.66 75.08
CA PHE A 142 -47.78 -7.50 74.37
C PHE A 142 -48.40 -7.84 73.00
N GLN A 143 -48.45 -9.12 72.64
CA GLN A 143 -49.17 -9.54 71.45
C GLN A 143 -50.65 -9.57 71.77
N SER A 144 -51.42 -8.62 71.22
CA SER A 144 -52.88 -8.63 71.39
C SER A 144 -53.43 -9.94 70.84
N ARG A 145 -54.09 -10.73 71.69
CA ARG A 145 -54.87 -11.89 71.24
C ARG A 145 -55.92 -11.38 70.28
N ARG A 146 -55.73 -11.61 68.98
CA ARG A 146 -56.85 -11.57 68.05
C ARG A 146 -57.84 -12.62 68.56
N ARG A 147 -59.02 -12.16 69.00
CA ARG A 147 -60.16 -13.05 69.20
C ARG A 147 -60.56 -13.53 67.81
N ASP A 148 -60.52 -14.84 67.63
CA ASP A 148 -61.20 -15.48 66.52
C ASP A 148 -62.71 -15.38 66.80
N GLU A 149 -63.42 -14.64 65.97
CA GLU A 149 -64.84 -14.79 65.57
C GLU A 149 -65.25 -13.67 64.61
#